data_AF-A0A8J7SZQ7-F1
#
_entry.id   AF-A0A8J7SZQ7-F1
#
_cell.length_a   1.000
_cell.length_b   1.000
_cell.length_c   1.000
_cell.angle_alpha   90.00
_cell.angle_beta   90.00
_cell.angle_gamma   90.00
#
_symmetry.space_group_name_H-M   'P 1'
#
loop_
_entity.id
_entity.type
_entity.pdbx_description
1 polymer ?
#
loop_
_entity_poly.entity_id
_entity_poly.type
_entity_poly.pdbx_seq_one_letter_code
_entity_poly.pdbx_strand_id
1 'polypeptide(L)'
;MNRRRAIATLLLASAWPPAVRAEAPGGRTPGEYPDDRDPRLTALARSALPIIAAIERFRAANRRFPGVAEAAALDIERVKGRDIGTFAALGDWLYYPERDGSGFTLSRKLGWDPRLLYQREGTAQRWVYDPGDGSATKEIVLEP
;
A
#
# COMPACT_ATOMS: atom_id res chain seq x y z
N MET A 1 47.20 -57.82 21.47
CA MET A 1 46.59 -57.35 22.73
C MET A 1 47.10 -55.94 23.00
N ASN A 2 46.26 -54.91 22.80
CA ASN A 2 46.30 -53.61 23.51
C ASN A 2 45.21 -52.69 22.95
N ARG A 3 44.24 -52.38 23.81
CA ARG A 3 43.06 -51.54 23.57
C ARG A 3 43.42 -50.07 23.86
N ARG A 4 43.11 -49.14 22.95
CA ARG A 4 42.92 -47.70 23.21
C ARG A 4 41.86 -47.19 22.22
N ARG A 5 40.59 -47.20 22.63
CA ARG A 5 39.78 -46.05 23.10
C ARG A 5 39.61 -44.94 22.05
N ALA A 6 38.35 -44.78 21.68
CA ALA A 6 37.77 -43.85 20.72
C ALA A 6 37.88 -42.39 21.16
N ILE A 7 37.91 -41.49 20.18
CA ILE A 7 37.31 -40.15 20.28
C ILE A 7 36.57 -39.91 18.97
N ALA A 8 35.25 -39.92 19.03
CA ALA A 8 34.37 -39.48 17.96
C ALA A 8 34.36 -37.95 17.96
N THR A 9 34.85 -37.35 16.89
CA THR A 9 34.75 -35.90 16.67
C THR A 9 33.35 -35.60 16.13
N LEU A 10 32.47 -35.11 17.00
CA LEU A 10 31.21 -34.50 16.60
C LEU A 10 31.52 -33.17 15.92
N LEU A 11 31.46 -33.12 14.58
CA LEU A 11 31.41 -31.86 13.85
C LEU A 11 30.01 -31.28 14.01
N LEU A 12 29.84 -30.31 14.91
CA LEU A 12 28.67 -29.44 14.89
C LEU A 12 28.78 -28.56 13.64
N ALA A 13 28.04 -28.93 12.58
CA ALA A 13 27.72 -28.00 11.52
C ALA A 13 26.76 -26.95 12.10
N SER A 14 27.28 -25.82 12.53
CA SER A 14 26.49 -24.63 12.80
C SER A 14 25.89 -24.15 11.48
N ALA A 15 24.67 -24.61 11.20
CA ALA A 15 23.82 -24.04 10.16
C ALA A 15 23.54 -22.59 10.56
N TRP A 16 24.21 -21.63 9.91
CA TRP A 16 23.75 -20.25 9.96
C TRP A 16 22.33 -20.22 9.41
N PRO A 17 21.35 -19.65 10.14
CA PRO A 17 20.07 -19.36 9.51
C PRO A 17 20.35 -18.44 8.32
N PRO A 18 19.65 -18.60 7.18
CA PRO A 18 19.74 -17.63 6.11
C PRO A 18 19.48 -16.26 6.73
N ALA A 19 20.37 -15.30 6.45
CA ALA A 19 20.20 -13.95 6.92
C ALA A 19 18.80 -13.50 6.51
N VAL A 20 17.90 -13.39 7.49
CA VAL A 20 16.67 -12.63 7.33
C VAL A 20 17.16 -11.25 6.99
N ARG A 21 17.05 -10.88 5.71
CA ARG A 21 17.39 -9.55 5.23
C ARG A 21 16.42 -8.63 5.94
N ALA A 22 16.87 -8.07 7.06
CA ALA A 22 16.20 -6.97 7.70
C ALA A 22 16.07 -5.89 6.61
N GLU A 23 14.85 -5.63 6.16
CA GLU A 23 14.56 -4.40 5.44
C GLU A 23 15.03 -3.28 6.36
N ALA A 24 16.12 -2.61 5.98
CA ALA A 24 16.60 -1.47 6.74
C ALA A 24 15.45 -0.45 6.84
N PRO A 25 15.31 0.25 7.97
CA PRO A 25 14.40 1.38 8.08
C PRO A 25 15.01 2.54 7.29
N GLY A 26 14.93 2.44 5.97
CA GLY A 26 15.55 3.35 5.02
C GLY A 26 15.01 2.98 3.65
N GLY A 27 14.04 3.77 3.19
CA GLY A 27 13.42 3.63 1.89
C GLY A 27 14.47 3.60 0.77
N ARG A 28 14.04 3.08 -0.38
CA ARG A 28 14.80 3.08 -1.63
C ARG A 28 15.58 4.39 -1.81
N THR A 29 16.75 4.31 -2.42
CA THR A 29 17.61 5.46 -2.70
C THR A 29 16.80 6.58 -3.35
N PRO A 30 17.04 7.87 -3.06
CA PRO A 30 16.32 8.96 -3.73
C PRO A 30 16.37 8.80 -5.26
N GLY A 31 15.20 8.81 -5.91
CA GLY A 31 15.06 8.56 -7.35
C GLY A 31 14.98 7.09 -7.77
N GLU A 32 15.07 6.14 -6.84
CA GLU A 32 14.82 4.72 -7.11
C GLU A 32 13.34 4.39 -6.90
N TYR A 33 12.68 4.06 -8.00
CA TYR A 33 11.25 3.80 -8.03
C TYR A 33 10.95 2.30 -8.10
N PRO A 34 9.78 1.86 -7.62
CA PRO A 34 9.29 0.52 -7.91
C PRO A 34 9.16 0.29 -9.42
N ASP A 35 9.33 -0.97 -9.79
CA ASP A 35 8.97 -1.47 -11.11
C ASP A 35 7.45 -1.58 -11.26
N ASP A 36 6.99 -1.49 -12.51
CA ASP A 36 5.61 -1.86 -12.83
C ASP A 36 5.36 -3.32 -12.43
N ARG A 37 4.11 -3.60 -12.03
CA ARG A 37 3.66 -4.90 -11.52
C ARG A 37 4.44 -5.39 -10.30
N ASP A 38 5.05 -4.48 -9.52
CA ASP A 38 5.63 -4.83 -8.22
C ASP A 38 4.58 -5.63 -7.40
N PRO A 39 4.90 -6.87 -6.98
CA PRO A 39 3.89 -7.76 -6.41
C PRO A 39 3.38 -7.28 -5.05
N ARG A 40 4.21 -6.55 -4.29
CA ARG A 40 3.81 -5.97 -3.00
C ARG A 40 2.86 -4.81 -3.21
N LEU A 41 3.19 -3.90 -4.13
CA LEU A 41 2.30 -2.78 -4.46
C LEU A 41 1.01 -3.24 -5.10
N THR A 42 1.08 -4.26 -5.95
CA THR A 42 -0.11 -4.89 -6.54
C THR A 42 -1.03 -5.44 -5.46
N ALA A 43 -0.50 -6.19 -4.48
CA ALA A 43 -1.29 -6.71 -3.36
C ALA A 43 -1.95 -5.59 -2.53
N LEU A 44 -1.24 -4.48 -2.29
CA LEU A 44 -1.81 -3.32 -1.61
C LEU A 44 -2.91 -2.67 -2.44
N ALA A 45 -2.70 -2.50 -3.75
CA ALA A 45 -3.71 -1.98 -4.67
C ALA A 45 -4.98 -2.85 -4.70
N ARG A 46 -4.86 -4.19 -4.62
CA ARG A 46 -6.03 -5.10 -4.47
C ARG A 46 -6.87 -4.76 -3.25
N SER A 47 -6.20 -4.40 -2.16
CA SER A 47 -6.86 -4.07 -0.91
C SER A 47 -7.71 -2.79 -1.01
N ALA A 48 -7.48 -1.94 -2.01
CA ALA A 48 -8.30 -0.75 -2.25
C ALA A 48 -9.56 -1.05 -3.10
N LEU A 49 -9.60 -2.17 -3.81
CA LEU A 49 -10.68 -2.46 -4.77
C LEU A 49 -12.08 -2.41 -4.16
N PRO A 50 -12.35 -2.97 -2.95
CA PRO A 50 -13.67 -2.85 -2.33
C PRO A 50 -14.06 -1.41 -2.02
N ILE A 51 -13.07 -0.58 -1.65
CA ILE A 51 -13.25 0.85 -1.35
C ILE A 51 -13.59 1.61 -2.65
N ILE A 52 -12.79 1.41 -3.70
CA ILE A 52 -13.02 2.02 -5.02
C ILE A 52 -14.41 1.63 -5.54
N ALA A 53 -14.78 0.35 -5.43
CA ALA A 53 -16.09 -0.13 -5.87
C ALA A 53 -17.25 0.54 -5.11
N ALA A 54 -17.13 0.74 -3.80
CA ALA A 54 -18.16 1.43 -3.02
C ALA A 54 -18.28 2.92 -3.38
N ILE A 55 -17.15 3.59 -3.58
CA ILE A 55 -17.10 4.99 -4.02
C ILE A 55 -17.73 5.15 -5.40
N GLU A 56 -17.41 4.26 -6.35
CA GLU A 56 -17.98 4.30 -7.70
C GLU A 56 -19.49 3.95 -7.71
N ARG A 57 -19.95 3.04 -6.85
CA ARG A 57 -21.40 2.82 -6.66
C ARG A 57 -22.10 4.09 -6.16
N PHE A 58 -21.53 4.77 -5.16
CA PHE A 58 -22.05 6.06 -4.70
C PHE A 58 -22.11 7.07 -5.84
N ARG A 59 -21.03 7.17 -6.64
CA ARG A 59 -20.98 8.08 -7.78
C ARG A 59 -22.02 7.75 -8.84
N ALA A 60 -22.23 6.49 -9.16
CA ALA A 60 -23.24 6.07 -10.13
C ALA A 60 -24.65 6.53 -9.70
N ALA A 61 -24.96 6.44 -8.39
CA ALA A 61 -26.24 6.86 -7.84
C ALA A 61 -26.39 8.38 -7.73
N ASN A 62 -25.32 9.11 -7.40
CA ASN A 62 -25.38 10.53 -7.06
C ASN A 62 -24.81 11.47 -8.13
N ARG A 63 -24.23 10.92 -9.21
CA ARG A 63 -23.57 11.66 -10.30
C ARG A 63 -22.37 12.52 -9.86
N ARG A 64 -21.86 12.31 -8.66
CA ARG A 64 -20.66 12.96 -8.08
C ARG A 64 -19.94 12.00 -7.14
N PHE A 65 -18.66 12.22 -6.89
CA PHE A 65 -17.95 11.48 -5.83
C PHE A 65 -18.44 11.91 -4.43
N PRO A 66 -18.35 11.03 -3.42
CA PRO A 66 -18.75 11.35 -2.06
C PRO A 66 -17.84 12.43 -1.45
N GLY A 67 -18.42 13.32 -0.64
CA GLY A 67 -17.65 14.17 0.27
C GLY A 67 -17.04 13.35 1.41
N VAL A 68 -16.30 14.01 2.31
CA VAL A 68 -15.61 13.35 3.42
C VAL A 68 -16.57 12.56 4.33
N ALA A 69 -17.61 13.21 4.85
CA ALA A 69 -18.58 12.58 5.75
C ALA A 69 -19.32 11.41 5.08
N GLU A 70 -19.64 11.55 3.79
CA GLU A 70 -20.33 10.52 3.01
C GLU A 70 -19.43 9.32 2.76
N ALA A 71 -18.16 9.56 2.41
CA ALA A 71 -17.16 8.50 2.24
C ALA A 71 -16.97 7.72 3.55
N ALA A 72 -16.89 8.42 4.68
CA ALA A 72 -16.78 7.80 6.00
C ALA A 72 -18.00 6.96 6.40
N ALA A 73 -19.17 7.25 5.81
CA ALA A 73 -20.42 6.53 6.07
C ALA A 73 -20.71 5.41 5.05
N LEU A 74 -19.84 5.19 4.05
CA LEU A 74 -20.03 4.12 3.07
C LEU A 74 -20.02 2.74 3.74
N ASP A 75 -20.98 1.90 3.36
CA ASP A 75 -20.97 0.49 3.73
C ASP A 75 -19.98 -0.28 2.85
N ILE A 76 -18.85 -0.63 3.46
CA ILE A 76 -17.75 -1.35 2.83
C ILE A 76 -17.42 -2.54 3.71
N GLU A 77 -17.58 -3.75 3.17
CA GLU A 77 -17.37 -4.99 3.93
C GLU A 77 -15.98 -4.99 4.59
N ARG A 78 -15.97 -5.21 5.92
CA ARG A 78 -14.77 -5.26 6.77
C ARG A 78 -13.93 -3.97 6.81
N VAL A 79 -14.40 -2.85 6.25
CA VAL A 79 -13.71 -1.56 6.28
C VAL A 79 -14.53 -0.57 7.08
N LYS A 80 -13.95 -0.03 8.16
CA LYS A 80 -14.57 1.04 8.96
C LYS A 80 -14.16 2.40 8.40
N GLY A 81 -15.16 3.23 8.11
CA GLY A 81 -14.96 4.63 7.76
C GLY A 81 -14.91 5.54 8.99
N ARG A 82 -14.14 6.62 8.90
CA ARG A 82 -14.09 7.69 9.90
C ARG A 82 -13.83 9.04 9.22
N ASP A 83 -14.65 10.02 9.55
CA ASP A 83 -14.45 11.41 9.14
C ASP A 83 -13.35 12.07 10.00
N ILE A 84 -12.32 12.64 9.37
CA ILE A 84 -11.20 13.36 10.01
C ILE A 84 -11.24 14.87 9.65
N GLY A 85 -12.39 15.35 9.18
CA GLY A 85 -12.63 16.72 8.74
C GLY A 85 -12.22 16.96 7.29
N THR A 86 -10.92 16.87 7.00
CA THR A 86 -10.38 17.17 5.65
C THR A 86 -10.29 15.94 4.75
N PHE A 87 -10.34 14.74 5.33
CA PHE A 87 -10.31 13.46 4.64
C PHE A 87 -11.04 12.40 5.45
N ALA A 88 -11.40 11.29 4.81
CA ALA A 88 -11.95 10.13 5.50
C ALA A 88 -10.88 9.04 5.61
N ALA A 89 -10.77 8.40 6.77
CA ALA A 89 -10.01 7.17 6.92
C ALA A 89 -10.93 5.98 6.62
N LEU A 90 -10.57 5.17 5.63
CA LEU A 90 -11.28 3.97 5.17
C LEU A 90 -10.37 2.75 5.40
N GLY A 91 -10.32 2.28 6.64
CA GLY A 91 -9.29 1.32 7.07
C GLY A 91 -7.89 1.94 7.01
N ASP A 92 -6.97 1.31 6.28
CA ASP A 92 -5.59 1.78 6.09
C ASP A 92 -5.46 2.84 4.98
N TRP A 93 -6.56 3.15 4.27
CA TRP A 93 -6.58 4.11 3.18
C TRP A 93 -7.15 5.45 3.64
N LEU A 94 -6.55 6.54 3.17
CA LEU A 94 -7.07 7.89 3.35
C LEU A 94 -7.72 8.35 2.06
N TYR A 95 -8.96 8.84 2.15
CA TYR A 95 -9.76 9.34 1.04
C TYR A 95 -9.81 10.87 1.06
N TYR A 96 -9.33 11.46 -0.03
CA TYR A 96 -9.33 12.90 -0.28
C TYR A 96 -10.23 13.19 -1.48
N PRO A 97 -11.43 13.78 -1.30
CA PRO A 97 -12.25 14.21 -2.40
C PRO A 97 -11.69 15.47 -3.05
N GLU A 98 -11.80 15.58 -4.37
CA GLU A 98 -11.61 16.87 -5.04
C GLU A 98 -12.75 17.83 -4.66
N ARG A 99 -12.44 19.11 -4.50
CA ARG A 99 -13.41 20.10 -3.98
C ARG A 99 -14.64 20.28 -4.85
N ASP A 100 -14.49 20.10 -6.16
CA ASP A 100 -15.58 20.20 -7.14
C ASP A 100 -16.35 18.88 -7.31
N GLY A 101 -15.97 17.82 -6.59
CA GLY A 101 -16.57 16.49 -6.67
C GLY A 101 -16.26 15.74 -7.97
N SER A 102 -15.32 16.24 -8.79
CA SER A 102 -14.93 15.64 -10.08
C SER A 102 -14.03 14.42 -9.95
N GLY A 103 -13.42 14.24 -8.77
CA GLY A 103 -12.45 13.19 -8.52
C GLY A 103 -12.20 12.91 -7.05
N PHE A 104 -11.27 11.99 -6.81
CA PHE A 104 -10.72 11.69 -5.49
C PHE A 104 -9.33 11.10 -5.59
N THR A 105 -8.59 11.17 -4.49
CA THR A 105 -7.35 10.44 -4.25
C THR A 105 -7.52 9.51 -3.06
N LEU A 106 -7.16 8.23 -3.22
CA LEU A 106 -6.86 7.34 -2.10
C LEU A 106 -5.36 7.32 -1.86
N SER A 107 -4.96 7.36 -0.60
CA SER A 107 -3.54 7.33 -0.19
C SER A 107 -3.31 6.27 0.88
N ARG A 108 -2.26 5.48 0.73
CA ARG A 108 -1.81 4.51 1.72
C ARG A 108 -0.32 4.65 1.97
N LYS A 109 0.07 4.84 3.23
CA LYS A 109 1.49 4.82 3.61
C LYS A 109 2.09 3.43 3.41
N LEU A 110 3.30 3.40 2.87
CA LEU A 110 4.13 2.20 2.64
C LEU A 110 5.28 2.08 3.66
N GLY A 111 5.50 3.14 4.43
CA GLY A 111 6.56 3.26 5.42
C GLY A 111 6.48 4.63 6.07
N TRP A 112 7.64 5.17 6.48
CA TRP A 112 7.71 6.51 7.06
C TRP A 112 7.29 7.58 6.05
N ASP A 113 7.96 7.61 4.89
CA ASP A 113 7.76 8.59 3.81
C ASP A 113 6.89 8.09 2.65
N PRO A 114 7.17 6.93 2.02
CA PRO A 114 6.55 6.59 0.76
C PRO A 114 5.06 6.25 0.91
N ARG A 115 4.30 6.53 -0.13
CA ARG A 115 2.87 6.21 -0.22
C ARG A 115 2.48 5.73 -1.61
N LEU A 116 1.48 4.86 -1.63
CA LEU A 116 0.78 4.47 -2.85
C LEU A 116 -0.50 5.30 -2.95
N LEU A 117 -0.68 5.92 -4.11
CA LEU A 117 -1.84 6.73 -4.43
C LEU A 117 -2.66 6.05 -5.53
N TYR A 118 -3.98 6.07 -5.37
CA TYR A 118 -4.92 5.89 -6.48
C TYR A 118 -5.59 7.22 -6.75
N GLN A 119 -5.47 7.72 -7.98
CA GLN A 119 -6.07 8.98 -8.39
C GLN A 119 -7.17 8.72 -9.40
N ARG A 120 -8.32 9.33 -9.17
CA ARG A 120 -9.50 9.22 -10.02
C ARG A 120 -10.00 10.61 -10.36
N GLU A 121 -9.98 10.97 -11.63
CA GLU A 121 -10.48 12.25 -12.14
C GLU A 121 -11.39 11.99 -13.35
N GLY A 122 -12.66 12.41 -13.31
CA GLY A 122 -13.56 12.26 -14.47
C GLY A 122 -13.78 10.80 -14.89
N THR A 123 -13.11 10.32 -15.96
CA THR A 123 -13.02 8.90 -16.36
C THR A 123 -11.60 8.32 -16.29
N ALA A 124 -10.59 9.15 -16.05
CA ALA A 124 -9.21 8.72 -15.89
C ALA A 124 -8.97 8.14 -14.49
N GLN A 125 -8.16 7.09 -14.44
CA GLN A 125 -7.68 6.49 -13.20
C GLN A 125 -6.22 6.10 -13.35
N ARG A 126 -5.43 6.26 -12.30
CA ARG A 126 -4.01 5.86 -12.29
C ARG A 126 -3.53 5.52 -10.88
N TRP A 127 -2.54 4.65 -10.83
CA TRP A 127 -1.76 4.38 -9.62
C TRP A 127 -0.48 5.21 -9.67
N VAL A 128 -0.15 5.86 -8.56
CA VAL A 128 1.04 6.71 -8.45
C VAL A 128 1.82 6.31 -7.21
N TYR A 129 3.12 6.08 -7.38
CA TYR A 129 4.06 5.97 -6.28
C TYR A 129 4.61 7.36 -5.97
N ASP A 130 4.44 7.78 -4.72
CA ASP A 130 5.06 8.99 -4.18
C ASP A 130 6.15 8.57 -3.17
N PRO A 131 7.44 8.84 -3.45
CA PRO A 131 8.53 8.53 -2.53
C PRO A 131 8.43 9.24 -1.18
N GLY A 132 7.78 10.40 -1.12
CA GLY A 132 7.63 11.20 0.10
C GLY A 132 8.90 11.93 0.55
N ASP A 133 10.00 11.82 -0.18
CA ASP A 133 11.31 12.41 0.13
C ASP A 133 11.57 13.75 -0.60
N GLY A 134 10.57 14.27 -1.31
CA GLY A 134 10.67 15.47 -2.15
C GLY A 134 11.08 15.20 -3.60
N SER A 135 11.45 13.96 -3.95
CA SER A 135 11.60 13.53 -5.34
C SER A 135 10.27 13.53 -6.09
N ALA A 136 10.34 13.46 -7.42
CA ALA A 136 9.13 13.37 -8.24
C ALA A 136 8.29 12.13 -7.92
N THR A 137 6.99 12.20 -8.18
CA THR A 137 6.14 11.02 -8.18
C THR A 137 6.28 10.24 -9.49
N LYS A 138 5.92 8.96 -9.49
CA LYS A 138 5.92 8.12 -10.69
C LYS A 138 4.57 7.42 -10.85
N GLU A 139 3.96 7.54 -12.01
CA GLU A 139 2.84 6.67 -12.39
C GLU A 139 3.35 5.24 -12.55
N ILE A 140 2.66 4.30 -11.92
CA ILE A 140 3.03 2.88 -11.89
C ILE A 140 1.89 2.03 -12.45
N VAL A 141 2.21 1.09 -13.32
CA VAL A 141 1.23 0.13 -13.84
C VAL A 141 1.13 -1.04 -12.86
N LEU A 142 -0.04 -1.20 -12.26
CA LEU A 142 -0.35 -2.32 -11.35
C LEU A 142 -1.50 -3.16 -11.91
N GLU A 143 -1.53 -4.45 -11.58
CA GLU A 143 -2.57 -5.41 -11.97
C GLU A 143 -3.31 -5.95 -10.73
N PRO A 144 -4.11 -5.08 -10.07
CA PRO A 144 -4.82 -5.43 -8.85
C PRO A 144 -5.98 -6.40 -9.11
#